data_AF-A0A7V8ZHA1-F1
#
_entry.id   AF-A0A7V8ZHA1-F1
#
_cell.length_a   1.000
_cell.length_b   1.000
_cell.length_c   1.000
_cell.angle_alpha   90.00
_cell.angle_beta   90.00
_cell.angle_gamma   90.00
#
_symmetry.space_group_name_H-M   'P 1'
#
loop_
_entity.id
_entity.type
_entity.pdbx_description
1 polymer ?
#
loop_
_entity_poly.entity_id
_entity_poly.type
_entity_poly.pdbx_seq_one_letter_code
_entity_poly.pdbx_strand_id
1 'polypeptide(L)' 'MERELTLPQTRAIVRLRRRHPSAEVRVHHRPWGFVLEARHGDRVLELVRFDWDGAVVADQRVDRAA' A
#
# COMPACT_ATOMS: atom_id res chain seq x y z
N MET A 1 3.22 16.88 10.56
CA MET A 1 4.35 17.09 9.63
C MET A 1 4.09 16.21 8.43
N GLU A 2 3.78 16.81 7.29
CA GLU A 2 3.54 16.10 6.05
C GLU A 2 4.90 15.65 5.49
N ARG A 3 5.12 14.34 5.35
CA ARG A 3 6.35 13.79 4.76
C ARG A 3 6.12 13.59 3.27
N GLU A 4 7.00 14.16 2.46
CA GLU A 4 6.99 13.94 1.01
C GLU A 4 7.32 12.49 0.70
N LEU A 5 6.66 11.94 -0.32
CA LEU A 5 6.90 10.56 -0.76
C LEU A 5 8.23 10.47 -1.51
N THR A 6 8.99 9.43 -1.19
CA THR A 6 10.19 9.07 -1.94
C THR A 6 9.81 8.60 -3.35
N LEU A 7 10.76 8.68 -4.29
CA LEU A 7 10.55 8.20 -5.66
C LEU A 7 10.14 6.70 -5.72
N PRO A 8 10.75 5.78 -4.95
CA PRO A 8 10.29 4.39 -4.88
C PRO A 8 8.84 4.24 -4.44
N GLN A 9 8.41 4.99 -3.40
CA GLN A 9 7.03 4.99 -2.92
C GLN A 9 6.06 5.49 -4.00
N THR A 10 6.40 6.60 -4.67
CA THR A 10 5.61 7.15 -5.78
C THR A 10 5.47 6.15 -6.93
N ARG A 11 6.57 5.47 -7.33
CA ARG A 11 6.53 4.44 -8.38
C ARG A 11 5.66 3.24 -7.98
N ALA A 12 5.70 2.84 -6.71
CA ALA A 12 4.88 1.74 -6.23
C ALA A 12 3.38 2.10 -6.25
N ILE A 13 3.00 3.34 -5.88
CA ILE A 13 1.62 3.84 -6.03
C ILE A 13 1.18 3.78 -7.49
N VAL A 14 2.00 4.25 -8.42
CA VAL A 14 1.69 4.21 -9.86
C VAL A 14 1.47 2.77 -10.34
N ARG A 15 2.32 1.83 -9.92
CA ARG A 15 2.18 0.40 -10.26
C ARG A 15 0.91 -0.21 -9.66
N LEU A 16 0.54 0.16 -8.43
CA LEU A 16 -0.68 -0.29 -7.79
C LEU A 16 -1.92 0.19 -8.57
N ARG A 17 -1.97 1.48 -8.92
CA ARG A 17 -3.04 2.07 -9.74
C ARG A 17 -3.14 1.44 -11.12
N ARG A 18 -2.01 1.07 -11.75
CA ARG A 18 -2.01 0.38 -13.05
C ARG A 18 -2.55 -1.05 -12.96
N ARG A 19 -2.27 -1.77 -11.87
CA ARG A 19 -2.79 -3.14 -11.67
C ARG A 19 -4.27 -3.16 -11.32
N HIS A 20 -4.74 -2.17 -10.57
CA HIS A 20 -6.14 -2.06 -10.14
C HIS A 20 -6.75 -0.71 -10.56
N PRO A 21 -7.01 -0.50 -11.87
CA PRO A 21 -7.40 0.83 -12.40
C PRO A 21 -8.75 1.32 -11.91
N SER A 22 -9.65 0.43 -11.50
CA SER A 22 -10.96 0.77 -10.93
C SER A 22 -10.98 0.79 -9.41
N ALA A 23 -9.85 0.53 -8.75
CA ALA A 23 -9.79 0.50 -7.29
C ALA A 23 -9.62 1.90 -6.71
N GLU A 24 -10.29 2.14 -5.59
CA GLU A 24 -9.97 3.24 -4.70
C GLU A 24 -8.62 2.93 -4.02
N VAL A 25 -7.71 3.90 -3.99
CA VAL A 25 -6.43 3.79 -3.28
C VAL A 25 -6.46 4.66 -2.04
N ARG A 26 -6.38 4.03 -0.86
CA ARG A 26 -6.34 4.70 0.44
C ARG A 26 -4.94 4.62 1.05
N VAL A 27 -4.58 5.64 1.82
CA VAL A 27 -3.32 5.70 2.57
C VAL A 27 -3.63 5.68 4.06
N HIS A 28 -3.08 4.70 4.76
CA HIS A 28 -3.22 4.55 6.20
C HIS A 28 -1.88 4.84 6.88
N HIS A 29 -1.77 6.00 7.53
CA HIS A 29 -0.56 6.37 8.26
C HIS A 29 -0.40 5.55 9.54
N ARG A 30 0.84 5.14 9.84
CA ARG A 30 1.22 4.41 11.05
C ARG A 30 2.46 5.05 11.66
N PRO A 31 2.72 4.87 12.98
CA PRO A 31 3.93 5.42 13.59
C PRO A 31 5.24 5.01 12.89
N TRP A 32 5.25 3.82 12.28
CA TRP A 32 6.39 3.24 11.58
C TRP A 32 6.42 3.49 10.05
N GLY A 33 5.41 4.13 9.46
CA GLY A 33 5.31 4.27 8.00
C GLY A 33 3.88 4.47 7.51
N PHE A 34 3.53 3.83 6.41
CA PHE A 34 2.15 3.83 5.91
C PHE A 34 1.81 2.55 5.14
N VAL A 35 0.51 2.28 5.04
CA VAL A 35 -0.04 1.19 4.24
C VAL A 35 -0.87 1.80 3.12
N LEU A 36 -0.61 1.35 1.89
CA LEU A 36 -1.50 1.58 0.77
C LEU A 36 -2.50 0.44 0.68
N GLU A 37 -3.76 0.78 0.54
CA GLU A 37 -4.85 -0.17 0.31
C GLU A 37 -5.47 0.11 -1.05
N ALA A 38 -5.45 -0.88 -1.94
CA ALA A 38 -6.29 -0.90 -3.13
C ALA A 38 -7.56 -1.69 -2.83
N ARG A 39 -8.72 -1.06 -2.99
CA ARG A 39 -10.03 -1.68 -2.70
C ARG A 39 -11.05 -1.42 -3.79
N HIS A 40 -12.02 -2.32 -3.91
CA HIS A 40 -13.19 -2.14 -4.77
C HIS A 40 -14.45 -2.46 -3.99
N GLY A 41 -15.28 -1.44 -3.73
CA GLY A 41 -16.41 -1.56 -2.79
C GLY A 41 -15.91 -1.91 -1.40
N ASP A 42 -16.40 -3.03 -0.84
CA ASP A 42 -16.00 -3.55 0.48
C ASP A 42 -14.80 -4.52 0.46
N ARG A 43 -14.30 -4.85 -0.73
CA ARG A 43 -13.23 -5.83 -0.91
C ARG A 43 -11.87 -5.16 -1.03
N VAL A 44 -10.96 -5.51 -0.12
CA VAL A 44 -9.52 -5.21 -0.28
C VAL A 44 -8.95 -6.14 -1.34
N LEU A 45 -8.31 -5.56 -2.35
CA LEU A 45 -7.68 -6.27 -3.45
C LEU A 45 -6.19 -6.50 -3.18
N GLU A 46 -5.53 -5.50 -2.59
CA GLU A 46 -4.10 -5.56 -2.30
C GLU A 46 -3.70 -4.54 -1.23
N LEU A 47 -2.70 -4.90 -0.42
CA LEU A 47 -2.02 -4.01 0.50
C LEU A 47 -0.55 -3.88 0.09
N VAL A 48 0.02 -2.69 0.32
CA VAL A 48 1.46 -2.47 0.21
C VAL A 48 1.94 -1.69 1.42
N ARG A 49 2.91 -2.25 2.14
CA ARG A 49 3.50 -1.63 3.32
C ARG A 49 4.78 -0.89 2.96
N PHE A 50 4.90 0.34 3.42
CA PHE A 50 6.12 1.13 3.39
C PHE A 50 6.52 1.51 4.81
N ASP A 51 7.81 1.38 5.11
CA ASP A 51 8.38 2.22 6.17
C ASP A 51 8.60 3.65 5.64
N TRP A 52 9.03 4.54 6.54
CA TRP A 52 9.27 5.92 6.17
C TRP A 52 10.46 6.13 5.23
N ASP A 53 11.45 5.25 5.28
CA ASP A 53 12.67 5.35 4.50
C ASP A 53 12.49 4.76 3.09
N GLY A 54 11.31 4.20 2.81
CA GLY A 54 10.90 3.72 1.49
C GLY A 54 11.13 2.23 1.29
N ALA A 55 11.50 1.48 2.33
CA ALA A 55 11.56 0.03 2.24
C ALA A 55 10.15 -0.53 2.04
N VAL A 56 10.00 -1.32 0.98
CA VAL A 56 8.79 -2.06 0.67
C VAL A 56 8.94 -3.43 1.29
N VAL A 57 8.12 -3.73 2.29
CA VAL A 57 8.01 -5.10 2.80
C VAL A 57 6.91 -5.78 1.99
N ALA A 58 7.27 -6.79 1.21
CA ALA A 58 6.30 -7.59 0.50
C ALA A 58 5.36 -8.27 1.50
N ASP A 59 4.06 -8.28 1.20
CA ASP A 59 3.08 -9.02 1.99
C ASP A 59 3.49 -10.49 2.05
N GLN A 60 3.57 -11.02 3.26
CA GLN A 60 3.65 -12.45 3.48
C GLN A 60 2.24 -13.01 3.46
N ARG A 61 2.05 -14.10 2.71
CA ARG A 61 0.80 -14.85 2.72
C ARG A 61 0.55 -15.33 4.15
N VAL A 62 -0.52 -14.85 4.76
CA VAL A 62 -1.03 -15.41 6.02
C VAL A 62 -2.03 -16.47 5.64
N ASP A 63 -1.67 -17.74 5.82
CA ASP A 63 -2.64 -18.82 5.69
C ASP A 63 -3.66 -18.68 6.82
N ARG A 64 -4.95 -18.64 6.46
CA ARG A 64 -6.02 -18.65 7.46
C ARG A 64 -5.93 -19.97 8.23
N ALA A 65 -5.89 -19.89 9.56
CA ALA A 65 -6.18 -21.04 10.41
C ALA A 65 -7.56 -21.59 10.03
N ALA A 66 -7.63 -22.90 9.81
CA ALA A 66 -8.84 -23.64 9.44
C ALA A 66 -9.90 -23.60 10.55
#